data_AF-A0A3N4KGP1-F1
#
_entry.id   AF-A0A3N4KGP1-F1
#
_cell.length_a   1.000
_cell.length_b   1.000
_cell.length_c   1.000
_cell.angle_alpha   90.00
_cell.angle_beta   90.00
_cell.angle_gamma   90.00
#
_symmetry.space_group_name_H-M   'P 1'
#
loop_
_entity.id
_entity.type
_entity.pdbx_description
1 polymer ?
#
loop_
_entity_poly.entity_id
_entity_poly.type
_entity_poly.pdbx_seq_one_letter_code
_entity_poly.pdbx_strand_id
1 'polypeptide(L)'
;MTLYGVSSDIGVSTGDLTIITILERIHLAIFPDHQVSVTEYLADWIKRDFDITGIPEGWFYWPICIGGLEVKNPFIVVNSVCEELCKDPTERLEDTFKSEEMEYTVAKEKWESGQGSDIVGSEIVWGEMKKFLSFEQYMGLRERRLTCWVHTYIHLHSELPSRFVFMTREIEAAVKNVSEGTGKLTGNGGISKGGWNNMNDYWKWVVALYVPGMVDMWGGLEVVRPGQLPVGMVSFWRSRKTRWEQ
;
A
#
# COMPACT_ATOMS: atom_id res chain seq x y z
N MET A 1 -14.21 15.28 10.73
CA MET A 1 -13.74 14.12 11.53
C MET A 1 -13.04 14.63 12.78
N THR A 2 -13.76 14.70 13.90
CA THR A 2 -13.23 15.22 15.17
C THR A 2 -12.32 14.16 15.79
N LEU A 3 -10.99 14.37 15.71
CA LEU A 3 -10.01 13.54 16.40
C LEU A 3 -10.08 13.82 17.91
N TYR A 4 -10.96 13.08 18.61
CA TYR A 4 -10.88 12.94 20.06
C TYR A 4 -10.41 11.53 20.41
N GLY A 5 -9.21 11.47 21.01
CA GLY A 5 -8.93 10.59 22.14
C GLY A 5 -8.68 9.12 21.83
N VAL A 6 -7.49 8.80 21.35
CA VAL A 6 -6.79 7.59 21.81
C VAL A 6 -5.42 8.01 22.31
N SER A 7 -5.36 8.35 23.60
CA SER A 7 -4.12 8.40 24.35
C SER A 7 -4.02 7.10 25.15
N SER A 8 -3.23 6.17 24.67
CA SER A 8 -2.46 5.25 25.51
C SER A 8 -1.34 4.63 24.69
N ASP A 9 -0.14 5.18 24.89
CA ASP A 9 1.17 4.52 24.82
C ASP A 9 1.35 3.42 23.77
N ILE A 10 1.63 3.85 22.55
CA ILE A 10 2.38 3.06 21.58
C ILE A 10 3.45 4.01 21.05
N GLY A 11 4.72 3.64 21.15
CA GLY A 11 5.84 4.49 20.71
C GLY A 11 5.74 4.77 19.21
N VAL A 12 5.11 5.89 18.86
CA VAL A 12 5.02 6.37 17.48
C VAL A 12 6.37 6.96 17.11
N SER A 13 7.02 6.34 16.13
CA SER A 13 8.31 6.76 15.60
C SER A 13 8.23 8.16 14.98
N THR A 14 9.31 8.93 15.12
CA THR A 14 9.48 10.31 14.66
C THR A 14 9.20 10.51 13.16
N GLY A 15 9.27 9.45 12.34
CA GLY A 15 9.02 9.48 10.89
C GLY A 15 7.55 9.63 10.52
N ASP A 16 6.66 8.88 11.16
CA ASP A 16 5.20 8.90 10.92
C ASP A 16 4.60 10.29 11.16
N LEU A 17 5.13 10.96 12.18
CA LEU A 17 4.72 12.32 12.53
C LEU A 17 5.02 13.30 11.38
N THR A 18 6.03 13.09 10.54
CA THR A 18 6.41 14.07 9.50
C THR A 18 5.51 14.01 8.27
N ILE A 19 5.21 12.83 7.72
CA ILE A 19 4.39 12.73 6.49
C ILE A 19 2.93 13.08 6.80
N ILE A 20 2.39 12.56 7.90
CA ILE A 20 1.01 12.85 8.31
C ILE A 20 0.86 14.35 8.58
N THR A 21 1.79 14.98 9.31
CA THR A 21 1.72 16.44 9.56
C THR A 21 1.87 17.26 8.28
N ILE A 22 2.67 16.82 7.30
CA ILE A 22 2.73 17.49 5.99
C ILE A 22 1.38 17.42 5.28
N LEU A 23 0.75 16.24 5.24
CA LEU A 23 -0.58 16.08 4.63
C LEU A 23 -1.65 16.93 5.34
N GLU A 24 -1.63 16.96 6.67
CA GLU A 24 -2.49 17.84 7.46
C GLU A 24 -2.27 19.31 7.11
N ARG A 25 -1.01 19.76 7.00
CA ARG A 25 -0.67 21.13 6.61
C ARG A 25 -1.16 21.48 5.20
N ILE A 26 -1.06 20.55 4.25
CA ILE A 26 -1.58 20.73 2.89
C ILE A 26 -3.11 20.87 2.94
N HIS A 27 -3.80 20.00 3.66
CA HIS A 27 -5.26 20.07 3.79
C HIS A 27 -5.70 21.37 4.48
N LEU A 28 -4.99 21.83 5.51
CA LEU A 28 -5.23 23.11 6.18
C LEU A 28 -5.11 24.29 5.22
N ALA A 29 -4.13 24.24 4.31
CA ALA A 29 -3.90 25.30 3.33
C ALA A 29 -4.98 25.31 2.22
N ILE A 30 -5.47 24.14 1.81
CA ILE A 30 -6.45 24.02 0.72
C ILE A 30 -7.89 24.22 1.22
N PHE A 31 -8.20 23.76 2.43
CA PHE A 31 -9.56 23.77 3.01
C PHE A 31 -9.61 24.48 4.38
N PRO A 32 -9.27 25.78 4.44
CA PRO A 32 -9.17 26.50 5.71
C PRO A 32 -10.53 26.56 6.46
N ASP A 33 -11.64 26.67 5.73
CA ASP A 33 -12.98 26.88 6.31
C ASP A 33 -13.73 25.58 6.63
N HIS A 34 -13.18 24.40 6.30
CA HIS A 34 -13.92 23.12 6.32
C HIS A 34 -13.23 22.05 7.19
N GLN A 35 -12.79 22.44 8.39
CA GLN A 35 -12.14 21.57 9.38
C GLN A 35 -11.08 20.62 8.78
N VAL A 36 -10.30 21.07 7.80
CA VAL A 36 -9.22 20.27 7.17
C VAL A 36 -9.74 19.07 6.35
N SER A 37 -11.05 18.97 6.11
CA SER A 37 -11.67 17.83 5.45
C SER A 37 -12.17 18.15 4.05
N VAL A 38 -11.65 17.39 3.08
CA VAL A 38 -12.14 17.37 1.70
C VAL A 38 -13.62 16.99 1.67
N THR A 39 -14.06 16.07 2.53
CA THR A 39 -15.43 15.55 2.51
C THR A 39 -16.41 16.56 3.07
N GLU A 40 -16.02 17.37 4.06
CA GLU A 40 -16.86 18.46 4.57
C GLU A 40 -17.03 19.55 3.52
N TYR A 41 -15.94 19.94 2.84
CA TYR A 41 -16.00 20.85 1.70
C TYR A 41 -16.95 20.36 0.60
N LEU A 42 -16.85 19.08 0.22
CA LEU A 42 -17.72 18.51 -0.81
C LEU A 42 -19.17 18.36 -0.32
N ALA A 43 -19.41 18.03 0.94
CA ALA A 43 -20.74 17.95 1.52
C ALA A 43 -21.42 19.33 1.55
N ASP A 44 -20.70 20.37 1.96
CA ASP A 44 -21.21 21.75 1.96
C ASP A 44 -21.46 22.26 0.54
N TRP A 45 -20.58 21.90 -0.41
CA TRP A 45 -20.79 22.20 -1.82
C TRP A 45 -22.07 21.54 -2.36
N ILE A 46 -22.29 20.25 -2.07
CA ILE A 46 -23.50 19.52 -2.48
C ILE A 46 -24.75 20.12 -1.82
N LYS A 47 -24.67 20.46 -0.53
CA LYS A 47 -25.77 21.10 0.19
C LYS A 47 -26.15 22.43 -0.44
N ARG A 48 -25.17 23.27 -0.78
CA ARG A 48 -25.41 24.60 -1.36
C ARG A 48 -26.05 24.51 -2.74
N ASP A 49 -25.54 23.63 -3.59
CA ASP A 49 -25.91 23.60 -5.00
C ASP A 49 -27.14 22.68 -5.26
N PHE A 50 -27.39 21.69 -4.40
CA PHE A 50 -28.45 20.68 -4.58
C PHE A 50 -29.42 20.51 -3.39
N ASP A 51 -29.20 21.21 -2.26
CA ASP A 51 -30.01 21.09 -1.02
C ASP A 51 -30.08 19.66 -0.43
N ILE A 52 -29.03 18.86 -0.66
CA ILE A 52 -28.91 17.49 -0.13
C ILE A 52 -28.02 17.51 1.12
N THR A 53 -28.46 16.81 2.18
CA THR A 53 -27.72 16.67 3.44
C THR A 53 -27.68 15.22 3.91
N GLY A 54 -26.84 14.92 4.92
CA GLY A 54 -26.77 13.60 5.54
C GLY A 54 -25.95 12.56 4.77
N ILE A 55 -25.17 12.99 3.78
CA ILE A 55 -24.31 12.09 2.99
C ILE A 55 -23.18 11.53 3.90
N PRO A 56 -23.05 10.21 4.07
CA PRO A 56 -21.98 9.62 4.86
C PRO A 56 -20.63 9.85 4.19
N GLU A 57 -19.62 10.09 5.01
CA GLU A 57 -18.25 10.39 4.57
C GLU A 57 -17.70 9.34 3.58
N GLY A 58 -18.03 8.07 3.81
CA GLY A 58 -17.62 6.96 2.96
C GLY A 58 -17.98 7.11 1.49
N TRP A 59 -19.09 7.78 1.19
CA TRP A 59 -19.60 7.94 -0.16
C TRP A 59 -18.65 8.70 -1.07
N PHE A 60 -17.96 9.70 -0.53
CA PHE A 60 -16.97 10.49 -1.27
C PHE A 60 -15.80 9.63 -1.73
N TYR A 61 -15.38 8.65 -0.93
CA TYR A 61 -14.26 7.76 -1.23
C TYR A 61 -14.68 6.49 -2.01
N TRP A 62 -15.99 6.26 -2.13
CA TRP A 62 -16.56 5.06 -2.74
C TRP A 62 -16.39 5.05 -4.28
N PRO A 63 -16.24 3.89 -4.94
CA PRO A 63 -16.04 3.84 -6.39
C PRO A 63 -17.18 4.47 -7.18
N ILE A 64 -16.85 5.18 -8.28
CA ILE A 64 -17.86 5.84 -9.12
C ILE A 64 -18.82 4.82 -9.72
N CYS A 65 -18.33 3.63 -10.11
CA CYS A 65 -19.14 2.62 -10.78
C CYS A 65 -20.29 2.04 -9.94
N ILE A 66 -20.29 2.31 -8.63
CA ILE A 66 -21.35 1.91 -7.69
C ILE A 66 -21.99 3.11 -6.99
N GLY A 67 -21.80 4.31 -7.54
CA GLY A 67 -22.51 5.52 -7.13
C GLY A 67 -21.76 6.46 -6.20
N GLY A 68 -20.47 6.22 -5.91
CA GLY A 68 -19.63 7.15 -5.17
C GLY A 68 -18.95 8.22 -6.04
N LEU A 69 -18.05 8.99 -5.43
CA LEU A 69 -17.22 9.99 -6.15
C LEU A 69 -15.78 9.54 -6.39
N GLU A 70 -15.32 8.51 -5.68
CA GLU A 70 -13.99 7.93 -5.76
C GLU A 70 -12.87 8.98 -5.61
N VAL A 71 -13.10 9.92 -4.69
CA VAL A 71 -12.03 10.76 -4.16
C VAL A 71 -11.00 9.83 -3.51
N LYS A 72 -9.72 10.08 -3.70
CA LYS A 72 -8.68 9.30 -3.03
C LYS A 72 -8.39 9.89 -1.66
N ASN A 73 -8.38 9.04 -0.64
CA ASN A 73 -7.96 9.44 0.70
C ASN A 73 -6.45 9.19 0.86
N PRO A 74 -5.61 10.24 0.87
CA PRO A 74 -4.16 10.07 1.01
C PRO A 74 -3.75 9.50 2.38
N PHE A 75 -4.56 9.73 3.43
CA PHE A 75 -4.30 9.21 4.76
C PHE A 75 -4.46 7.69 4.84
N ILE A 76 -5.32 7.09 4.01
CA ILE A 76 -5.42 5.63 3.92
C ILE A 76 -4.09 5.05 3.43
N VAL A 77 -3.49 5.65 2.41
CA VAL A 77 -2.22 5.17 1.86
C VAL A 77 -1.13 5.29 2.91
N VAL A 78 -0.99 6.45 3.55
CA VAL A 78 0.04 6.67 4.57
C VAL A 78 -0.16 5.75 5.78
N ASN A 79 -1.36 5.72 6.37
CA ASN A 79 -1.65 4.87 7.52
C ASN A 79 -1.53 3.37 7.21
N SER A 80 -1.67 2.99 5.93
CA SER A 80 -1.45 1.61 5.52
C SER A 80 0.02 1.21 5.58
N VAL A 81 1.00 2.12 5.50
CA VAL A 81 2.43 1.77 5.43
C VAL A 81 3.32 2.38 6.53
N CYS A 82 2.77 3.22 7.41
CA CYS A 82 3.52 3.96 8.45
C CYS A 82 4.53 3.11 9.26
N GLU A 83 4.11 1.95 9.79
CA GLU A 83 5.00 1.12 10.63
C GLU A 83 6.24 0.62 9.85
N GLU A 84 6.12 0.43 8.54
CA GLU A 84 7.20 -0.05 7.67
C GLU A 84 8.09 1.09 7.16
N LEU A 85 7.53 2.30 6.99
CA LEU A 85 8.31 3.53 6.69
C LEU A 85 9.31 3.86 7.80
N CYS A 86 9.02 3.42 9.03
CA CYS A 86 9.78 3.75 10.21
C CYS A 86 10.94 2.80 10.52
N LYS A 87 11.14 1.73 9.73
CA LYS A 87 12.30 0.85 9.89
C LYS A 87 13.53 1.53 9.32
N ASP A 88 14.60 1.62 10.12
CA ASP A 88 15.86 2.17 9.65
C ASP A 88 16.45 1.22 8.59
N PRO A 89 16.62 1.65 7.33
CA PRO A 89 17.24 0.81 6.31
C PRO A 89 18.66 0.37 6.70
N THR A 90 19.32 1.12 7.59
CA THR A 90 20.65 0.79 8.13
C THR A 90 20.64 -0.52 8.89
N GLU A 91 19.59 -0.82 9.68
CA GLU A 91 19.49 -2.09 10.41
C GLU A 91 19.52 -3.28 9.45
N ARG A 92 18.79 -3.18 8.34
CA ARG A 92 18.78 -4.23 7.31
C ARG A 92 20.12 -4.38 6.62
N LEU A 93 20.82 -3.26 6.37
CA LEU A 93 22.17 -3.28 5.82
C LEU A 93 23.17 -3.93 6.79
N GLU A 94 23.10 -3.60 8.08
CA GLU A 94 23.92 -4.21 9.14
C GLU A 94 23.71 -5.72 9.23
N ASP A 95 22.47 -6.18 9.20
CA ASP A 95 22.15 -7.62 9.17
C ASP A 95 22.71 -8.30 7.93
N THR A 96 22.71 -7.59 6.79
CA THR A 96 23.28 -8.11 5.54
C THR A 96 24.80 -8.22 5.64
N PHE A 97 25.49 -7.24 6.23
CA PHE A 97 26.93 -7.32 6.49
C PHE A 97 27.29 -8.50 7.39
N LYS A 98 26.52 -8.74 8.47
CA LYS A 98 26.71 -9.91 9.33
C LYS A 98 26.50 -11.22 8.58
N SER A 99 25.45 -11.29 7.75
CA SER A 99 25.16 -12.48 6.93
C SER A 99 26.27 -12.74 5.91
N GLU A 100 26.83 -11.70 5.30
CA GLU A 100 27.95 -11.80 4.36
C GLU A 100 29.20 -12.38 5.04
N GLU A 101 29.55 -11.91 6.23
CA GLU A 101 30.70 -12.42 6.99
C GLU A 101 30.51 -13.88 7.39
N MET A 102 29.30 -14.25 7.81
CA MET A 102 28.94 -15.63 8.13
C MET A 102 29.00 -16.54 6.89
N GLU A 103 28.45 -16.10 5.75
CA GLU A 103 28.51 -16.84 4.48
C GLU A 103 29.95 -17.05 4.02
N TYR A 104 30.81 -16.04 4.14
CA TYR A 104 32.24 -16.15 3.85
C TYR A 104 32.92 -17.17 4.76
N THR A 105 32.67 -17.12 6.06
CA THR A 105 33.26 -18.05 7.05
C THR A 105 32.87 -19.50 6.75
N VAL A 106 31.58 -19.75 6.53
CA VAL A 106 31.07 -21.08 6.17
C VAL A 106 31.63 -21.56 4.83
N ALA A 107 31.73 -20.68 3.83
CA ALA A 107 32.31 -21.03 2.53
C ALA A 107 33.81 -21.36 2.65
N LYS A 108 34.54 -20.61 3.47
CA LYS A 108 35.97 -20.84 3.74
C LYS A 108 36.19 -22.17 4.47
N GLU A 109 35.42 -22.45 5.51
CA GLU A 109 35.50 -23.72 6.24
C GLU A 109 35.17 -24.93 5.34
N LYS A 110 34.16 -24.80 4.48
CA LYS A 110 33.82 -25.85 3.49
C LYS A 110 34.93 -26.09 2.47
N TRP A 111 35.60 -25.02 2.02
CA TRP A 111 36.75 -25.12 1.13
C TRP A 111 37.93 -25.81 1.82
N GLU A 112 38.27 -25.41 3.05
CA GLU A 112 39.40 -25.96 3.81
C GLU A 112 39.17 -27.41 4.24
N SER A 113 37.93 -27.80 4.54
CA SER A 113 37.55 -29.18 4.87
C SER A 113 37.41 -30.11 3.66
N GLY A 114 37.56 -29.58 2.44
CA GLY A 114 37.40 -30.35 1.20
C GLY A 114 35.96 -30.78 0.92
N GLN A 115 34.97 -30.17 1.58
CA GLN A 115 33.54 -30.44 1.43
C GLN A 115 32.85 -29.49 0.44
N GLY A 116 33.61 -28.71 -0.33
CA GLY A 116 33.08 -27.86 -1.40
C GLY A 116 32.50 -28.70 -2.55
N SER A 117 31.29 -28.36 -3.01
CA SER A 117 30.69 -29.00 -4.18
C SER A 117 31.14 -28.32 -5.47
N ASP A 118 31.79 -29.06 -6.37
CA ASP A 118 32.25 -28.61 -7.70
C ASP A 118 31.13 -28.40 -8.74
N ILE A 119 29.86 -28.22 -8.34
CA ILE A 119 28.75 -28.27 -9.28
C ILE A 119 27.94 -26.98 -9.24
N VAL A 120 28.07 -26.16 -10.29
CA VAL A 120 26.99 -25.89 -11.26
C VAL A 120 27.60 -25.41 -12.60
N GLY A 121 27.30 -26.13 -13.67
CA GLY A 121 27.08 -25.56 -15.01
C GLY A 121 28.30 -25.14 -15.83
N SER A 122 28.80 -26.05 -16.66
CA SER A 122 29.34 -25.81 -18.02
C SER A 122 29.93 -24.43 -18.35
N GLU A 123 30.95 -24.00 -17.61
CA GLU A 123 32.06 -23.22 -18.19
C GLU A 123 33.27 -23.39 -17.28
N ILE A 124 34.17 -24.26 -17.71
CA ILE A 124 35.45 -24.48 -17.06
C ILE A 124 36.24 -23.17 -17.11
N VAL A 125 36.36 -22.51 -15.97
CA VAL A 125 37.56 -21.72 -15.66
C VAL A 125 38.23 -22.40 -14.47
N TRP A 126 38.71 -23.62 -14.68
CA TRP A 126 39.79 -24.19 -13.87
C TRP A 126 41.11 -23.50 -14.26
N GLY A 127 41.17 -22.18 -14.09
CA GLY A 127 42.42 -21.62 -13.62
C GLY A 127 42.57 -22.13 -12.21
N GLU A 128 43.70 -22.77 -11.87
CA GLU A 128 43.97 -23.29 -10.54
C GLU A 128 43.63 -22.20 -9.50
N MET A 129 42.44 -22.25 -8.88
CA MET A 129 42.17 -21.48 -7.67
C MET A 129 42.98 -22.16 -6.58
N LYS A 130 44.29 -21.89 -6.57
CA LYS A 130 45.25 -22.43 -5.60
C LYS A 130 44.95 -21.97 -4.18
N LYS A 131 44.10 -20.95 -4.04
CA LYS A 131 43.78 -20.29 -2.78
C LYS A 131 42.31 -19.87 -2.79
N PHE A 132 41.64 -20.06 -1.66
CA PHE A 132 40.34 -19.46 -1.40
C PHE A 132 40.43 -17.92 -1.48
N LEU A 133 39.34 -17.28 -1.91
CA LEU A 133 39.27 -15.82 -2.02
C LEU A 133 39.57 -15.16 -0.67
N SER A 134 40.26 -14.03 -0.69
CA SER A 134 40.29 -13.14 0.47
C SER A 134 38.91 -12.50 0.68
N PHE A 135 38.64 -12.02 1.91
CA PHE A 135 37.38 -11.34 2.21
C PHE A 135 37.15 -10.11 1.33
N GLU A 136 38.20 -9.34 1.03
CA GLU A 136 38.12 -8.19 0.12
C GLU A 136 37.68 -8.59 -1.30
N GLN A 137 38.26 -9.67 -1.83
CA GLN A 137 37.85 -10.19 -3.14
C GLN A 137 36.44 -10.77 -3.13
N TYR A 138 36.02 -11.35 -2.00
CA TYR A 138 34.66 -11.85 -1.79
C TYR A 138 33.65 -10.70 -1.78
N MET A 139 33.94 -9.58 -1.09
CA MET A 139 33.13 -8.36 -1.12
C MET A 139 33.03 -7.76 -2.53
N GLY A 140 34.05 -7.93 -3.37
CA GLY A 140 34.00 -7.54 -4.79
C GLY A 140 32.91 -8.25 -5.61
N LEU A 141 32.29 -9.31 -5.06
CA LEU A 141 31.23 -10.08 -5.70
C LEU A 141 29.81 -9.68 -5.27
N ARG A 142 29.65 -8.66 -4.41
CA ARG A 142 28.34 -8.16 -3.91
C ARG A 142 27.30 -7.97 -5.01
N GLU A 143 27.70 -7.37 -6.12
CA GLU A 143 26.81 -7.05 -7.24
C GLU A 143 26.54 -8.22 -8.19
N ARG A 144 27.29 -9.33 -8.08
CA ARG A 144 27.30 -10.39 -9.11
C ARG A 144 26.89 -11.77 -8.60
N ARG A 145 27.27 -12.15 -7.38
CA ARG A 145 27.14 -13.55 -6.91
C ARG A 145 26.61 -13.70 -5.49
N LEU A 146 26.51 -12.64 -4.69
CA LEU A 146 26.07 -12.74 -3.30
C LEU A 146 24.54 -12.64 -3.19
N THR A 147 23.90 -13.77 -2.94
CA THR A 147 22.43 -13.88 -2.84
C THR A 147 21.86 -13.02 -1.70
N CYS A 148 22.56 -12.94 -0.56
CA CYS A 148 22.15 -12.09 0.58
C CYS A 148 21.97 -10.62 0.18
N TRP A 149 22.88 -10.07 -0.63
CA TRP A 149 22.80 -8.69 -1.14
C TRP A 149 21.68 -8.49 -2.15
N VAL A 150 21.43 -9.48 -3.03
CA VAL A 150 20.29 -9.43 -3.96
C VAL A 150 18.97 -9.39 -3.18
N HIS A 151 18.82 -10.21 -2.15
CA HIS A 151 17.62 -10.20 -1.31
C HIS A 151 17.44 -8.87 -0.58
N THR A 152 18.52 -8.28 -0.06
CA THR A 152 18.47 -6.97 0.59
C THR A 152 18.12 -5.86 -0.40
N TYR A 153 18.70 -5.87 -1.60
CA TYR A 153 18.35 -4.92 -2.66
C TYR A 153 16.86 -5.01 -3.02
N ILE A 154 16.37 -6.22 -3.28
CA ILE A 154 14.94 -6.43 -3.61
C ILE A 154 14.06 -5.92 -2.46
N HIS A 155 14.39 -6.25 -1.22
CA HIS A 155 13.62 -5.83 -0.06
C HIS A 155 13.56 -4.30 0.09
N LEU A 156 14.70 -3.61 0.00
CA LEU A 156 14.76 -2.15 0.10
C LEU A 156 14.04 -1.43 -1.04
N HIS A 157 13.95 -2.07 -2.21
CA HIS A 157 13.19 -1.57 -3.36
C HIS A 157 11.74 -2.05 -3.43
N SER A 158 11.32 -2.95 -2.53
CA SER A 158 9.96 -3.49 -2.56
C SER A 158 8.96 -2.47 -2.04
N GLU A 159 7.73 -2.55 -2.53
CA GLU A 159 6.63 -1.80 -1.93
C GLU A 159 6.48 -2.21 -0.46
N LEU A 160 6.38 -1.21 0.42
CA LEU A 160 6.23 -1.46 1.85
C LEU A 160 4.96 -2.25 2.08
N PRO A 161 5.01 -3.34 2.87
CA PRO A 161 3.84 -4.15 3.08
C PRO A 161 2.78 -3.31 3.81
N SER A 162 1.56 -3.31 3.27
CA SER A 162 0.45 -2.65 3.95
C SER A 162 0.16 -3.37 5.26
N ARG A 163 -0.14 -2.59 6.29
CA ARG A 163 -0.73 -3.02 7.54
C ARG A 163 -1.99 -3.82 7.27
N PHE A 164 -2.11 -4.92 8.00
CA PHE A 164 -3.24 -5.82 7.91
C PHE A 164 -4.50 -5.17 8.51
N VAL A 165 -5.60 -5.22 7.76
CA VAL A 165 -6.91 -4.78 8.21
C VAL A 165 -7.77 -6.02 8.49
N PHE A 166 -8.39 -6.06 9.66
CA PHE A 166 -9.27 -7.17 10.02
C PHE A 166 -10.62 -7.05 9.34
N MET A 167 -11.07 -8.14 8.71
CA MET A 167 -12.41 -8.25 8.17
C MET A 167 -13.39 -8.63 9.28
N THR A 168 -14.40 -7.79 9.52
CA THR A 168 -15.51 -8.12 10.43
C THR A 168 -16.59 -8.90 9.69
N ARG A 169 -17.48 -9.57 10.44
CA ARG A 169 -18.62 -10.31 9.85
C ARG A 169 -19.57 -9.41 9.06
N GLU A 170 -19.76 -8.17 9.53
CA GLU A 170 -20.59 -7.16 8.87
C GLU A 170 -20.00 -6.76 7.51
N ILE A 171 -18.69 -6.50 7.47
CA ILE A 171 -17.96 -6.20 6.24
C ILE A 171 -18.04 -7.39 5.27
N GLU A 172 -17.80 -8.61 5.77
CA GLU A 172 -17.84 -9.81 4.95
C GLU A 172 -19.23 -10.00 4.31
N ALA A 173 -20.30 -9.83 5.09
CA ALA A 173 -21.67 -9.92 4.58
C ALA A 173 -21.97 -8.84 3.54
N ALA A 174 -21.57 -7.59 3.81
CA ALA A 174 -21.79 -6.48 2.89
C ALA A 174 -21.05 -6.66 1.56
N VAL A 175 -19.80 -7.12 1.59
CA VAL A 175 -18.99 -7.40 0.38
C VAL A 175 -19.54 -8.59 -0.40
N LYS A 176 -20.02 -9.65 0.27
CA LYS A 176 -20.63 -10.80 -0.43
C LYS A 176 -21.94 -10.47 -1.14
N ASN A 177 -22.64 -9.43 -0.68
CA ASN A 177 -23.92 -9.00 -1.25
C ASN A 177 -23.78 -8.10 -2.48
N VAL A 178 -22.56 -7.70 -2.88
CA VAL A 178 -22.37 -6.94 -4.13
C VAL A 178 -22.64 -7.82 -5.35
N SER A 179 -23.06 -7.20 -6.44
CA SER A 179 -23.35 -7.90 -7.68
C SER A 179 -22.07 -8.40 -8.39
N GLU A 180 -22.22 -9.41 -9.25
CA GLU A 180 -21.10 -10.05 -9.94
C GLU A 180 -20.36 -9.13 -10.91
N GLY A 181 -21.05 -8.10 -11.42
CA GLY A 181 -20.47 -7.13 -12.35
C GLY A 181 -19.54 -6.12 -11.69
N THR A 182 -19.62 -5.93 -10.37
CA THR A 182 -18.93 -4.84 -9.65
C THR A 182 -17.43 -4.93 -9.77
N GLY A 183 -16.86 -6.13 -9.60
CA GLY A 183 -15.41 -6.34 -9.70
C GLY A 183 -14.83 -5.97 -11.06
N LYS A 184 -15.61 -6.11 -12.14
CA LYS A 184 -15.15 -5.74 -13.49
C LYS A 184 -15.07 -4.22 -13.67
N LEU A 185 -15.90 -3.46 -12.96
CA LEU A 185 -15.99 -2.00 -13.09
C LEU A 185 -15.09 -1.26 -12.10
N THR A 186 -14.82 -1.84 -10.93
CA THR A 186 -13.93 -1.25 -9.91
C THR A 186 -12.44 -1.37 -10.25
N GLY A 187 -12.10 -2.16 -11.27
CA GLY A 187 -10.72 -2.36 -11.74
C GLY A 187 -9.98 -3.45 -10.99
N ASN A 188 -8.70 -3.63 -11.33
CA ASN A 188 -7.87 -4.67 -10.72
C ASN A 188 -7.72 -4.42 -9.21
N GLY A 189 -8.00 -5.43 -8.38
CA GLY A 189 -7.99 -5.31 -6.93
C GLY A 189 -9.16 -4.50 -6.34
N GLY A 190 -10.20 -4.18 -7.12
CA GLY A 190 -11.36 -3.41 -6.67
C GLY A 190 -12.35 -4.16 -5.78
N ILE A 191 -13.40 -3.46 -5.35
CA ILE A 191 -14.52 -4.07 -4.60
C ILE A 191 -15.23 -5.08 -5.51
N SER A 192 -15.39 -6.31 -5.04
CA SER A 192 -16.01 -7.40 -5.81
C SER A 192 -16.66 -8.46 -4.92
N LYS A 193 -17.63 -9.19 -5.49
CA LYS A 193 -18.31 -10.32 -4.84
C LYS A 193 -17.36 -11.47 -4.50
N GLY A 194 -16.29 -11.63 -5.30
CA GLY A 194 -15.21 -12.59 -5.08
C GLY A 194 -14.35 -12.29 -3.85
N GLY A 195 -14.62 -11.18 -3.16
CA GLY A 195 -14.29 -11.02 -1.75
C GLY A 195 -12.99 -10.28 -1.43
N TRP A 196 -12.81 -10.11 -0.12
CA TRP A 196 -11.74 -9.38 0.57
C TRP A 196 -10.32 -9.76 0.15
N ASN A 197 -10.07 -11.04 -0.15
CA ASN A 197 -8.72 -11.53 -0.47
C ASN A 197 -8.21 -11.06 -1.84
N ASN A 198 -9.12 -10.80 -2.77
CA ASN A 198 -8.76 -10.30 -4.11
C ASN A 198 -8.69 -8.77 -4.16
N MET A 199 -9.01 -8.11 -3.04
CA MET A 199 -9.04 -6.66 -2.93
C MET A 199 -7.63 -6.14 -2.63
N ASN A 200 -7.25 -5.03 -3.26
CA ASN A 200 -6.02 -4.33 -2.89
C ASN A 200 -6.17 -3.66 -1.52
N ASP A 201 -5.05 -3.29 -0.92
CA ASP A 201 -5.07 -2.84 0.47
C ASP A 201 -5.80 -1.50 0.65
N TYR A 202 -5.68 -0.59 -0.32
CA TYR A 202 -6.46 0.65 -0.33
C TYR A 202 -7.96 0.38 -0.20
N TRP A 203 -8.50 -0.53 -1.01
CA TRP A 203 -9.92 -0.84 -0.98
C TRP A 203 -10.32 -1.60 0.29
N LYS A 204 -9.46 -2.45 0.84
CA LYS A 204 -9.70 -3.08 2.16
C LYS A 204 -9.87 -2.04 3.26
N TRP A 205 -9.01 -1.02 3.27
CA TRP A 205 -9.10 0.10 4.21
C TRP A 205 -10.37 0.92 4.01
N VAL A 206 -10.70 1.30 2.76
CA VAL A 206 -11.94 2.03 2.46
C VAL A 206 -13.16 1.26 2.95
N VAL A 207 -13.23 -0.04 2.66
CA VAL A 207 -14.34 -0.89 3.08
C VAL A 207 -14.37 -1.01 4.61
N ALA A 208 -13.24 -1.24 5.27
CA ALA A 208 -13.21 -1.36 6.73
C ALA A 208 -13.63 -0.09 7.47
N LEU A 209 -13.24 1.08 6.96
CA LEU A 209 -13.54 2.35 7.60
C LEU A 209 -14.98 2.79 7.37
N TYR A 210 -15.55 2.51 6.19
CA TYR A 210 -16.76 3.20 5.74
C TYR A 210 -17.98 2.31 5.52
N VAL A 211 -17.84 0.97 5.47
CA VAL A 211 -18.98 0.06 5.28
C VAL A 211 -20.14 0.33 6.24
N PRO A 212 -19.95 0.50 7.56
CA PRO A 212 -21.08 0.68 8.47
C PRO A 212 -21.98 1.85 8.07
N GLY A 213 -21.40 3.02 7.76
CA GLY A 213 -22.16 4.19 7.33
C GLY A 213 -22.81 4.03 5.94
N MET A 214 -22.17 3.30 5.02
CA MET A 214 -22.76 3.00 3.71
C MET A 214 -23.96 2.07 3.83
N VAL A 215 -23.86 1.02 4.66
CA VAL A 215 -24.93 0.04 4.87
C VAL A 215 -26.10 0.66 5.64
N ASP A 216 -25.83 1.50 6.64
CA ASP A 216 -26.88 2.19 7.39
C ASP A 216 -27.73 3.11 6.48
N MET A 217 -27.08 3.87 5.59
CA MET A 217 -27.80 4.79 4.71
C MET A 217 -28.48 4.11 3.50
N TRP A 218 -27.82 3.14 2.84
CA TRP A 218 -28.31 2.58 1.57
C TRP A 218 -28.67 1.10 1.62
N GLY A 219 -28.53 0.45 2.77
CA GLY A 219 -28.81 -0.98 2.94
C GLY A 219 -27.78 -1.89 2.26
N GLY A 220 -26.70 -1.34 1.71
CA GLY A 220 -25.69 -2.10 0.98
C GLY A 220 -24.56 -1.22 0.44
N LEU A 221 -23.63 -1.85 -0.27
CA LEU A 221 -22.45 -1.20 -0.82
C LEU A 221 -22.69 -0.59 -2.21
N GLU A 222 -23.77 -0.96 -2.88
CA GLU A 222 -24.11 -0.46 -4.22
C GLU A 222 -25.19 0.60 -4.09
N VAL A 223 -24.80 1.87 -4.06
CA VAL A 223 -25.73 3.02 -4.08
C VAL A 223 -26.51 3.04 -5.39
N VAL A 224 -25.83 2.68 -6.48
CA VAL A 224 -26.40 2.50 -7.81
C VAL A 224 -25.96 1.16 -8.35
N ARG A 225 -26.84 0.47 -9.10
CA ARG A 225 -26.46 -0.82 -9.69
C ARG A 225 -25.31 -0.63 -10.70
N PRO A 226 -24.30 -1.52 -10.68
CA PRO A 226 -23.22 -1.49 -11.65
C PRO A 226 -23.73 -1.47 -13.09
N GLY A 227 -23.18 -0.56 -13.89
CA GLY A 227 -23.54 -0.40 -15.29
C GLY A 227 -24.71 0.56 -15.58
N GLN A 228 -25.39 1.09 -14.54
CA GLN A 228 -26.37 2.17 -14.74
C GLN A 228 -25.73 3.55 -14.88
N LEU A 229 -24.51 3.72 -14.38
CA LEU A 229 -23.75 4.95 -14.53
C LEU A 229 -22.93 4.92 -15.83
N PRO A 230 -22.85 6.03 -16.59
CA PRO A 230 -22.05 6.12 -17.80
C PRO A 230 -20.55 6.24 -17.47
N VAL A 231 -20.00 5.22 -16.81
CA VAL A 231 -18.62 5.17 -16.32
C VAL A 231 -17.59 5.38 -17.43
N GLY A 232 -17.89 4.94 -18.65
CA GLY A 232 -17.05 5.16 -19.83
C GLY A 232 -16.94 6.64 -20.25
N MET A 233 -17.95 7.47 -19.97
CA MET A 233 -17.83 8.92 -20.15
C MET A 233 -17.00 9.53 -19.03
N VAL A 234 -17.16 9.08 -17.78
CA VAL A 234 -16.39 9.60 -16.64
C VAL A 234 -14.88 9.35 -16.81
N SER A 235 -14.48 8.17 -17.27
CA SER A 235 -13.08 7.87 -17.56
C SER A 235 -12.52 8.77 -18.67
N PHE A 236 -13.32 9.09 -19.69
CA PHE A 236 -12.97 10.07 -20.73
C PHE A 236 -12.78 11.50 -20.18
N TRP A 237 -13.63 11.95 -19.24
CA TRP A 237 -13.46 13.26 -18.60
C TRP A 237 -12.20 13.33 -17.73
N ARG A 238 -11.87 12.23 -17.02
CA ARG A 238 -10.62 12.13 -16.24
C ARG A 238 -9.38 12.23 -17.13
N SER A 239 -9.36 11.55 -18.29
CA SER A 239 -8.21 11.58 -19.21
C SER A 239 -8.01 12.92 -19.92
N ARG A 240 -9.06 13.75 -20.02
CA ARG A 240 -8.97 15.10 -20.58
C ARG A 240 -8.28 16.09 -19.64
N LYS A 241 -8.52 15.98 -18.33
CA LYS A 241 -7.93 16.87 -17.31
C LYS A 241 -6.42 16.62 -17.08
N THR A 242 -5.89 15.45 -17.46
CA THR A 242 -4.48 15.09 -17.25
C THR A 242 -3.52 15.55 -18.36
N ARG A 243 -4.00 16.26 -19.39
CA ARG A 243 -3.11 16.97 -20.33
C ARG A 243 -2.69 18.30 -19.70
N TRP A 244 -1.62 18.27 -18.91
CA TRP A 244 -0.81 19.46 -18.71
C TRP A 244 -0.13 19.75 -20.05
N GLU A 245 -0.40 20.92 -20.63
CA GLU A 245 0.31 21.36 -21.83
C GLU A 245 1.80 21.48 -21.49
N GLN A 246 2.63 20.72 -22.22
CA GLN A 246 4.08 20.88 -22.24
C GLN A 246 4.45 22.04 -23.17
#